data_AF-A0A3D1KFU7-F1
#
_entry.id   AF-A0A3D1KFU7-F1
#
_cell.length_a   1.000
_cell.length_b   1.000
_cell.length_c   1.000
_cell.angle_alpha   90.00
_cell.angle_beta   90.00
_cell.angle_gamma   90.00
#
_symmetry.space_group_name_H-M   'P 1'
#
loop_
_entity.id
_entity.type
_entity.pdbx_description
1 polymer ?
#
loop_
_entity_poly.entity_id
_entity_poly.type
_entity_poly.pdbx_seq_one_letter_code
_entity_poly.pdbx_strand_id
1 'polypeptide(L)' 'DGDCVWQCSNCGHICIGKNAPAVCPVCLHPQSYFQVKAENY' A
#
# COMPACT_ATOMS: atom_id res chain seq x y z
N ASP A 1 8.07 -16.19 2.59
CA ASP A 1 7.92 -15.13 1.60
C ASP A 1 6.78 -14.26 2.09
N GLY A 2 7.12 -13.09 2.63
CA GLY A 2 6.30 -12.36 3.61
C GLY A 2 5.89 -11.01 3.06
N ASP A 3 5.44 -11.01 1.82
CA ASP A 3 5.22 -9.82 1.02
C ASP A 3 3.76 -9.40 1.19
N CYS A 4 3.54 -8.22 1.76
CA CYS A 4 2.22 -7.67 1.93
C CYS A 4 1.87 -6.80 0.73
N VAL A 5 0.62 -6.90 0.29
CA VAL A 5 0.09 -5.97 -0.72
C VAL A 5 -0.42 -4.74 0.02
N TRP A 6 0.01 -3.56 -0.41
CA TRP A 6 -0.39 -2.28 0.15
C TRP A 6 -1.19 -1.52 -0.89
N GLN A 7 -2.42 -1.13 -0.55
CA GLN A 7 -3.28 -0.35 -1.43
C GLN A 7 -3.52 1.03 -0.84
N CYS A 8 -3.36 2.08 -1.64
CA CYS A 8 -3.69 3.43 -1.24
C CYS A 8 -5.22 3.62 -1.24
N SER A 9 -5.81 3.93 -0.09
CA SER A 9 -7.24 4.22 0.05
C SER A 9 -7.67 5.52 -0.62
N ASN A 10 -6.74 6.40 -0.99
CA ASN A 10 -7.05 7.68 -1.64
C ASN A 10 -7.18 7.56 -3.16
N CYS A 11 -6.23 6.88 -3.82
CA CYS A 11 -6.16 6.80 -5.28
C CYS A 11 -6.24 5.38 -5.85
N GLY A 12 -6.22 4.35 -5.00
CA GLY A 12 -6.24 2.95 -5.43
C GLY A 12 -4.89 2.39 -5.88
N HIS A 13 -3.78 3.15 -5.77
CA HIS A 13 -2.45 2.65 -6.13
C HIS A 13 -2.03 1.45 -5.28
N ILE A 14 -1.49 0.40 -5.92
CA ILE A 14 -1.08 -0.84 -5.26
C ILE A 14 0.45 -0.97 -5.31
N CYS A 15 1.07 -1.24 -4.16
CA CYS A 15 2.48 -1.57 -4.01
C CYS A 15 2.63 -2.93 -3.33
N ILE A 16 3.66 -3.69 -3.68
CA ILE A 16 3.95 -4.99 -3.06
C ILE A 16 5.28 -4.86 -2.31
N GLY A 17 5.29 -5.26 -1.04
CA GLY A 17 6.50 -5.28 -0.23
C GLY A 17 6.22 -5.48 1.25
N LYS A 18 7.28 -5.66 2.04
CA LYS A 18 7.17 -5.86 3.49
C LYS A 18 6.56 -4.65 4.22
N ASN A 19 6.69 -3.45 3.66
CA ASN A 19 6.21 -2.21 4.25
C ASN A 19 5.63 -1.28 3.17
N ALA A 20 4.62 -0.47 3.53
CA ALA A 20 4.10 0.56 2.64
C ALA A 20 5.15 1.62 2.31
N PRO A 21 5.09 2.27 1.13
CA PRO A 21 5.94 3.41 0.84
C PRO A 21 5.58 4.62 1.75
N ALA A 22 6.58 5.46 2.05
CA ALA A 22 6.39 6.66 2.89
C ALA A 22 5.38 7.64 2.30
N VAL A 23 5.31 7.71 0.97
CA VAL A 23 4.42 8.59 0.20
C VAL A 23 3.91 7.84 -1.02
N CYS A 24 2.63 8.02 -1.36
CA CYS A 24 2.06 7.43 -2.56
C CYS A 24 2.66 8.09 -3.81
N PRO A 25 3.22 7.33 -4.77
CA PRO A 25 3.80 7.91 -5.98
C PRO A 25 2.77 8.49 -6.95
N VAL A 26 1.48 8.15 -6.77
CA VAL A 26 0.39 8.61 -7.64
C VAL A 26 -0.26 9.89 -7.12
N CYS A 27 -0.70 9.90 -5.86
CA CYS A 27 -1.41 11.04 -5.29
C CYS A 27 -0.62 11.84 -4.27
N LEU A 28 0.64 11.46 -3.99
CA LEU A 28 1.55 12.14 -3.05
C LEU A 28 1.01 12.24 -1.60
N HIS A 29 0.03 11.41 -1.25
CA HIS A 29 -0.47 11.29 0.12
C HIS A 29 0.47 10.45 1.00
N PRO A 30 0.51 10.69 2.32
CA PRO A 30 1.41 10.00 3.23
C PRO A 30 1.04 8.51 3.38
N GLN A 31 2.00 7.74 3.90
CA GLN A 31 1.89 6.30 4.19
C GLN A 31 0.60 5.92 4.96
N SER A 32 0.07 6.83 5.78
CA SER A 32 -1.17 6.61 6.54
C SER A 32 -2.40 6.28 5.67
N TYR A 33 -2.35 6.57 4.37
CA TYR A 33 -3.39 6.22 3.40
C TYR A 33 -3.20 4.82 2.80
N PHE A 34 -2.12 4.11 3.10
CA PHE A 34 -1.93 2.74 2.64
C PHE A 34 -2.53 1.75 3.63
N GLN A 35 -3.33 0.84 3.10
CA GLN A 35 -3.92 -0.29 3.83
C GLN A 35 -3.32 -1.60 3.33
N VAL A 36 -3.04 -2.52 4.25
CA VAL A 36 -2.66 -3.89 3.89
C VAL A 36 -3.86 -4.58 3.27
N LYS A 37 -3.72 -4.98 2.01
CA LYS A 37 -4.64 -5.87 1.34
C LYS A 37 -4.21 -7.29 1.69
N ALA A 38 -4.75 -7.82 2.78
CA ALA A 38 -4.54 -9.21 3.15
C ALA A 38 -5.26 -10.09 2.12
N GLU A 39 -4.50 -10.74 1.24
CA GLU A 39 -5.01 -11.85 0.44
C GLU A 39 -5.12 -13.07 1.35
N ASN A 40 -6.16 -13.11 2.19
CA ASN A 40 -6.56 -14.35 2.87
C ASN A 40 -7.09 -15.29 1.77
N TYR A 41 -6.32 -16.34 1.48
CA TYR A 41 -6.72 -17.46 0.62
C TYR A 41 -7.20 -18.64 1.47
#